data_AF-A0A8T6QY74-F1
#
_entry.id   AF-A0A8T6QY74-F1
#
_cell.length_a   1.000
_cell.length_b   1.000
_cell.length_c   1.000
_cell.angle_alpha   90.00
_cell.angle_beta   90.00
_cell.angle_gamma   90.00
#
_symmetry.space_group_name_H-M   'P 1'
#
loop_
_entity.id
_entity.type
_entity.pdbx_description
1 polymer ?
#
loop_
_entity_poly.entity_id
_entity_poly.type
_entity_poly.pdbx_seq_one_letter_code
_entity_poly.pdbx_strand_id
1 'polypeptide(L)'
;MGIYQCKHMTHAESLEPADPLPFEWAKAFPSWFQTPPPERIGLQGEYDYHGLQKRVEAVFSQQFVPSELERLTVSQRGRVVILQGVVSDHAMLRELVSLAKQVEGTYRVETAWVTCTAEQNLMMAI
;
A
#
# COMPACT_ATOMS: atom_id res chain seq x y z
N MET A 1 1.52 -37.25 1.61
CA MET A 1 0.85 -36.33 0.68
C MET A 1 -0.65 -36.43 0.91
N GLY A 2 -1.22 -35.58 1.76
CA GLY A 2 -2.66 -35.60 2.10
C GLY A 2 -3.33 -34.36 1.53
N ILE A 3 -4.15 -34.58 0.50
CA ILE A 3 -4.93 -33.58 -0.22
C ILE A 3 -6.05 -33.03 0.67
N TYR A 4 -6.06 -31.72 0.90
CA TYR A 4 -7.15 -31.02 1.57
C TYR A 4 -8.40 -31.11 0.69
N GLN A 5 -9.40 -31.89 1.11
CA GLN A 5 -10.73 -31.83 0.51
C GLN A 5 -11.52 -30.71 1.19
N CYS A 6 -11.70 -29.59 0.49
CA CYS A 6 -12.70 -28.59 0.83
C CYS A 6 -14.08 -29.15 0.48
N LYS A 7 -14.85 -29.54 1.50
CA LYS A 7 -16.27 -29.87 1.32
C LYS A 7 -17.02 -28.58 0.98
N HIS A 8 -17.74 -28.62 -0.13
CA HIS A 8 -18.72 -27.61 -0.53
C HIS A 8 -19.66 -27.30 0.64
N MET A 9 -19.62 -26.07 1.15
CA MET A 9 -20.62 -25.53 2.06
C MET A 9 -21.61 -24.71 1.25
N THR A 10 -22.70 -25.37 0.84
CA THR A 10 -23.93 -24.71 0.42
C THR A 10 -24.77 -24.46 1.67
N HIS A 11 -24.56 -23.32 2.32
CA HIS A 11 -25.63 -22.67 3.08
C HIS A 11 -25.30 -21.18 3.26
N ALA A 12 -26.19 -20.34 2.75
CA ALA A 12 -26.30 -18.96 3.17
C ALA A 12 -26.81 -18.97 4.61
N GLU A 13 -25.89 -18.96 5.57
CA GLU A 13 -26.20 -18.80 6.99
C GLU A 13 -25.86 -17.36 7.37
N SER A 14 -26.90 -16.62 7.72
CA SER A 14 -26.88 -15.23 8.15
C SER A 14 -25.71 -14.98 9.11
N LEU A 15 -24.89 -13.98 8.79
CA LEU A 15 -23.81 -13.51 9.65
C LEU A 15 -24.44 -12.79 10.87
N GLU A 16 -24.81 -13.56 11.89
CA GLU A 16 -24.95 -13.03 13.25
C GLU A 16 -23.58 -12.41 13.65
N PRO A 17 -23.55 -11.24 14.30
CA PRO A 17 -22.30 -10.63 14.73
C PRO A 17 -21.58 -11.59 15.66
N ALA A 18 -20.35 -11.97 15.29
CA ALA A 18 -19.51 -12.87 16.06
C ALA A 18 -19.55 -12.50 17.55
N ASP A 19 -19.83 -13.49 18.41
CA ASP A 19 -19.86 -13.31 19.85
C ASP A 19 -18.60 -12.55 20.32
N PRO A 20 -18.75 -11.56 21.21
CA PRO A 20 -17.60 -10.84 21.73
C PRO A 20 -16.67 -11.85 22.40
N LEU A 21 -15.43 -11.83 21.94
CA LEU A 21 -14.33 -12.61 22.49
C LEU A 21 -14.37 -12.53 24.04
N PRO A 22 -14.51 -13.63 24.82
CA PRO A 22 -14.45 -13.63 26.28
C PRO A 22 -13.41 -12.65 26.85
N PHE A 23 -13.80 -11.93 27.90
CA PHE A 23 -13.11 -10.73 28.38
C PHE A 23 -11.63 -10.94 28.82
N GLU A 24 -11.15 -12.18 28.98
CA GLU A 24 -9.81 -12.50 29.50
C GLU A 24 -8.69 -12.65 28.45
N TRP A 25 -8.99 -13.00 27.19
CA TRP A 25 -7.95 -13.21 26.16
C TRP A 25 -7.57 -11.93 25.42
N ALA A 26 -8.39 -10.88 25.46
CA ALA A 26 -8.03 -9.56 24.94
C ALA A 26 -6.76 -9.00 25.62
N LYS A 27 -6.49 -9.36 26.89
CA LYS A 27 -5.27 -8.99 27.62
C LYS A 27 -4.04 -9.85 27.30
N ALA A 28 -4.21 -11.00 26.66
CA ALA A 28 -3.13 -11.94 26.41
C ALA A 28 -2.34 -11.63 25.11
N PHE A 29 -2.86 -10.75 24.28
CA PHE A 29 -2.19 -10.37 23.04
C PHE A 29 -1.29 -9.15 23.22
N PRO A 30 -0.06 -9.17 22.67
CA PRO A 30 0.78 -7.99 22.59
C PRO A 30 0.03 -6.79 21.97
N SER A 31 0.39 -5.55 22.31
CA SER A 31 -0.30 -4.36 21.79
C SER A 31 -0.36 -4.30 20.25
N TRP A 32 0.63 -4.87 19.56
CA TRP A 32 0.66 -4.98 18.10
C TRP A 32 -0.32 -6.01 17.50
N PHE A 33 -0.95 -6.83 18.34
CA PHE A 33 -2.11 -7.65 17.97
C PHE A 33 -3.44 -6.91 18.25
N GLN A 34 -3.43 -5.88 19.09
CA GLN A 34 -4.61 -5.10 19.45
C GLN A 34 -4.85 -3.93 18.47
N THR A 35 -3.82 -3.55 17.70
CA THR A 35 -3.90 -2.50 16.68
C THR A 35 -3.49 -3.05 15.32
N PRO A 36 -4.23 -2.77 14.24
CA PRO A 36 -3.80 -3.12 12.89
C PRO A 36 -2.36 -2.65 12.60
N PRO A 37 -1.55 -3.43 11.87
CA PRO A 37 -0.26 -2.95 11.40
C PRO A 37 -0.43 -1.62 10.64
N PRO A 38 0.45 -0.62 10.83
CA PRO A 38 0.24 0.71 10.25
C PRO A 38 0.09 0.70 8.72
N GLU A 39 0.78 -0.20 8.02
CA GLU A 39 0.65 -0.37 6.57
C GLU A 39 -0.69 -0.98 6.12
N ARG A 40 -1.47 -1.50 7.08
CA ARG A 40 -2.80 -2.07 6.89
C ARG A 40 -3.92 -1.14 7.34
N ILE A 41 -3.62 0.04 7.87
CA ILE A 41 -4.64 1.04 8.17
C ILE A 41 -5.11 1.63 6.83
N GLY A 42 -6.38 1.96 6.63
CA GLY A 42 -6.90 2.54 5.40
C GLY A 42 -6.89 4.08 5.42
N LEU A 43 -7.75 4.72 4.63
CA LEU A 43 -7.87 6.19 4.62
C LEU A 43 -8.71 6.72 5.78
N GLN A 44 -9.63 5.91 6.31
CA GLN A 44 -10.55 6.24 7.39
C GLN A 44 -10.23 5.47 8.68
N GLY A 45 -9.05 4.85 8.76
CA GLY A 45 -8.63 4.04 9.92
C GLY A 45 -9.05 2.57 9.87
N GLU A 46 -9.72 2.14 8.79
CA GLU A 46 -10.16 0.77 8.57
C GLU A 46 -9.00 -0.21 8.34
N TYR A 47 -9.21 -1.51 8.50
CA TYR A 47 -8.24 -2.50 8.04
C TYR A 47 -8.33 -2.67 6.52
N ASP A 48 -7.23 -2.43 5.82
CA ASP A 48 -7.10 -2.53 4.36
C ASP A 48 -5.76 -3.17 3.97
N TYR A 49 -5.79 -4.21 3.15
CA TYR A 49 -4.59 -4.84 2.61
C TYR A 49 -3.70 -3.87 1.81
N HIS A 50 -4.29 -2.85 1.18
CA HIS A 50 -3.62 -1.82 0.37
C HIS A 50 -3.66 -0.45 1.05
N GLY A 51 -3.82 -0.43 2.37
CA GLY A 51 -4.01 0.80 3.13
C GLY A 51 -2.86 1.81 2.98
N LEU A 52 -1.61 1.33 3.05
CA LEU A 52 -0.44 2.17 2.80
C LEU A 52 -0.43 2.72 1.37
N GLN A 53 -0.69 1.87 0.37
CA GLN A 53 -0.76 2.28 -1.03
C GLN A 53 -1.75 3.43 -1.21
N LYS A 54 -2.98 3.26 -0.73
CA LYS A 54 -4.04 4.27 -0.88
C LYS A 54 -3.71 5.59 -0.19
N ARG A 55 -3.09 5.54 0.99
CA ARG A 55 -2.62 6.76 1.67
C ARG A 55 -1.51 7.46 0.89
N VAL A 56 -0.56 6.72 0.32
CA VAL A 56 0.48 7.30 -0.53
C VAL A 56 -0.11 7.94 -1.79
N GLU A 57 -1.02 7.23 -2.47
CA GLU A 57 -1.74 7.77 -3.64
C GLU A 57 -2.53 9.03 -3.30
N ALA A 58 -3.20 9.06 -2.13
CA ALA A 58 -3.90 10.25 -1.66
C ALA A 58 -2.97 11.44 -1.40
N VAL A 59 -1.80 11.22 -0.78
CA VAL A 59 -0.78 12.26 -0.58
C VAL A 59 -0.27 12.77 -1.93
N PHE A 60 0.03 11.89 -2.88
CA PHE A 60 0.47 12.30 -4.21
C PHE A 60 -0.60 13.11 -4.95
N SER A 61 -1.86 12.68 -4.86
CA SER A 61 -2.99 13.37 -5.51
C SER A 61 -3.26 14.77 -4.93
N GLN A 62 -2.80 15.04 -3.70
CA GLN A 62 -2.90 16.37 -3.08
C GLN A 62 -1.75 17.30 -3.48
N GLN A 63 -0.58 16.76 -3.83
CA GLN A 63 0.63 17.54 -4.10
C GLN A 63 0.91 17.75 -5.60
N PHE A 64 0.49 16.80 -6.44
CA PHE A 64 0.75 16.83 -7.89
C PHE A 64 -0.54 16.91 -8.67
N VAL A 65 -0.46 17.46 -9.88
CA VAL A 65 -1.62 17.44 -10.78
C VAL A 65 -1.77 16.06 -11.43
N PRO A 66 -2.99 15.61 -11.78
CA PRO A 66 -3.21 14.28 -12.33
C PRO A 66 -2.38 13.96 -13.58
N SER A 67 -2.09 14.96 -14.43
CA SER A 67 -1.27 14.79 -15.64
C SER A 67 0.19 14.46 -15.35
N GLU A 68 0.72 14.85 -14.20
CA GLU A 68 2.10 14.51 -13.80
C GLU A 68 2.21 13.05 -13.33
N LEU A 69 1.12 12.52 -12.76
CA LEU A 69 1.07 11.16 -12.20
C LEU A 69 0.48 10.13 -13.17
N GLU A 70 -0.03 10.54 -14.34
CA GLU A 70 -0.76 9.68 -15.28
C GLU A 70 -0.01 8.38 -15.64
N ARG A 71 1.32 8.47 -15.70
CA ARG A 71 2.21 7.34 -16.05
C ARG A 71 2.94 6.74 -14.87
N LEU A 72 2.57 7.12 -13.65
CA LEU A 72 3.14 6.60 -12.40
C LEU A 72 2.11 5.73 -11.70
N THR A 73 2.49 4.51 -11.34
CA THR A 73 1.69 3.60 -10.53
C THR A 73 2.36 3.40 -9.18
N VAL A 74 1.54 3.36 -8.12
CA VAL A 74 1.96 3.04 -6.76
C VAL A 74 1.50 1.62 -6.43
N SER A 75 2.37 0.85 -5.81
CA SER A 75 2.04 -0.50 -5.33
C SER A 75 2.62 -0.73 -3.95
N GLN A 76 2.02 -1.65 -3.20
CA GLN A 76 2.46 -2.00 -1.85
C GLN A 76 2.84 -3.47 -1.75
N ARG A 77 3.99 -3.73 -1.10
CA ARG A 77 4.42 -5.05 -0.63
C ARG A 77 4.76 -4.98 0.85
N GLY A 78 3.78 -5.29 1.71
CA GLY A 78 3.91 -5.11 3.15
C GLY A 78 4.15 -3.63 3.49
N ARG A 79 5.30 -3.33 4.10
CA ARG A 79 5.74 -1.97 4.45
C ARG A 79 6.56 -1.28 3.35
N VAL A 80 6.67 -1.89 2.17
CA VAL A 80 7.43 -1.35 1.03
C VAL A 80 6.47 -0.74 0.02
N VAL A 81 6.73 0.52 -0.33
CA VAL A 81 6.08 1.23 -1.44
C VAL A 81 6.92 1.04 -2.70
N ILE A 82 6.28 0.64 -3.79
CA ILE A 82 6.93 0.40 -5.07
C ILE A 82 6.37 1.43 -6.05
N LEU A 83 7.25 2.28 -6.58
CA LEU A 83 6.92 3.24 -7.64
C LEU A 83 7.34 2.65 -8.98
N GLN A 84 6.43 2.69 -9.96
CA GLN A 84 6.66 2.12 -11.29
C GLN A 84 6.13 3.07 -12.36
N GLY A 85 6.84 3.17 -13.48
CA GLY A 85 6.38 3.92 -14.64
C GLY A 85 7.30 5.08 -15.01
N VAL A 86 6.74 6.23 -15.36
CA VAL A 86 7.47 7.36 -15.95
C VAL A 86 7.19 8.65 -15.20
N VAL A 87 8.24 9.43 -14.96
CA VAL A 87 8.17 10.77 -14.35
C VAL A 87 8.97 11.78 -15.19
N SER A 88 8.65 13.06 -15.00
CA SER A 88 9.24 14.18 -15.75
C SER A 88 10.77 14.21 -15.64
N ASP A 89 11.25 14.18 -14.39
CA ASP A 89 12.66 14.32 -14.02
C ASP A 89 12.97 13.73 -12.63
N HIS A 90 14.25 13.74 -12.28
CA HIS A 90 14.77 13.24 -11.00
C HIS A 90 14.37 14.07 -9.78
N ALA A 91 14.04 15.36 -9.95
CA ALA A 91 13.60 16.21 -8.86
C ALA A 91 12.18 15.79 -8.42
N MET A 92 11.28 15.57 -9.38
CA MET A 92 9.95 15.02 -9.14
C MET A 92 10.04 13.65 -8.48
N LEU A 93 10.90 12.74 -8.97
CA LEU A 93 11.10 11.42 -8.35
C LEU A 93 11.54 11.53 -6.87
N ARG A 94 12.46 12.44 -6.58
CA ARG A 94 12.96 12.66 -5.20
C ARG A 94 11.85 13.17 -4.28
N GLU A 95 11.01 14.06 -4.78
CA GLU A 95 9.87 14.59 -4.04
C GLU A 95 8.83 13.51 -3.74
N LEU A 96 8.45 12.70 -4.74
CA LEU A 96 7.58 11.54 -4.58
C LEU A 96 8.11 10.58 -3.51
N VAL A 97 9.40 10.25 -3.57
CA VAL A 97 10.05 9.39 -2.55
C VAL A 97 10.02 10.03 -1.17
N SER A 98 10.25 11.33 -1.07
CA SER A 98 10.20 12.06 0.20
C SER A 98 8.80 12.00 0.81
N LEU A 99 7.76 12.30 0.03
CA LEU A 99 6.36 12.25 0.46
C LEU A 99 5.94 10.84 0.88
N ALA A 100 6.27 9.82 0.09
CA ALA A 100 5.95 8.44 0.42
C ALA A 100 6.61 7.97 1.74
N LYS A 101 7.83 8.42 2.03
CA LYS A 101 8.53 8.14 3.28
C LYS A 101 7.91 8.79 4.51
N GLN A 102 7.17 9.89 4.33
CA GLN A 102 6.47 10.57 5.42
C GLN A 102 5.15 9.87 5.79
N VAL A 103 4.63 9.00 4.93
CA VAL A 103 3.41 8.25 5.22
C VAL A 103 3.69 7.17 6.28
N GLU A 104 2.90 7.19 7.34
CA GLU A 104 3.00 6.22 8.42
C GLU A 104 2.87 4.79 7.90
N GLY A 105 3.77 3.90 8.36
CA GLY A 105 3.82 2.50 7.92
C GLY A 105 4.85 2.23 6.82
N THR A 106 5.32 3.26 6.11
CA THR A 106 6.39 3.13 5.12
C THR A 106 7.71 2.74 5.80
N TYR A 107 8.29 1.62 5.38
CA TYR A 107 9.64 1.21 5.73
C TYR A 107 10.65 1.54 4.62
N ARG A 108 10.25 1.33 3.37
CA ARG A 108 11.12 1.53 2.20
C ARG A 108 10.29 1.96 0.99
N VAL A 109 10.92 2.75 0.12
CA VAL A 109 10.41 3.08 -1.22
C VAL A 109 11.37 2.50 -2.26
N GLU A 110 10.84 1.74 -3.22
CA GLU A 110 11.60 1.17 -4.34
C GLU A 110 11.24 1.92 -5.64
N THR A 111 12.26 2.35 -6.38
CA THR A 111 12.13 3.15 -7.62
C THR A 111 12.83 2.51 -8.81
N ALA A 112 13.20 1.23 -8.71
CA ALA A 112 13.97 0.52 -9.75
C ALA A 112 13.24 0.40 -11.09
N TRP A 113 11.91 0.61 -11.09
CA TRP A 113 11.05 0.53 -12.27
C TRP A 113 10.50 1.89 -12.71
N VAL A 114 11.18 2.98 -12.31
CA VAL A 114 10.83 4.34 -12.73
C VAL A 114 11.85 4.85 -13.75
N THR A 115 11.33 5.39 -14.86
CA THR A 115 12.13 6.05 -15.90
C THR A 115 11.90 7.55 -15.87
N CYS A 116 12.96 8.35 -16.01
CA CYS A 116 12.86 9.81 -16.10
C CYS A 116 12.90 10.25 -17.58
N THR A 117 11.92 11.03 -18.04
CA THR A 117 11.85 11.47 -19.46
C THR A 117 12.98 12.40 -19.87
N ALA A 118 13.51 13.21 -18.95
CA ALA A 118 14.68 14.05 -19.21
C ALA A 118 15.90 13.25 -19.72
N GLU A 119 16.01 11.96 -19.40
CA GLU A 119 17.10 11.08 -19.86
C GLU A 119 16.82 10.41 -21.22
N GLN A 120 15.55 10.24 -21.61
CA GLN A 120 15.20 9.63 -22.90
C GLN A 120 15.66 10.47 -24.09
N ASN A 121 15.74 11.79 -23.92
CA ASN A 121 16.19 12.69 -24.97
C ASN A 121 17.70 12.59 -25.21
N LEU A 122 18.48 12.09 -24.24
CA LEU A 122 19.93 11.86 -24.41
C LEU A 122 20.22 10.49 -25.03
N MET A 123 19.41 9.47 -24.72
CA MET A 123 19.62 8.11 -25.22
C MET A 123 19.09 7.87 -26.64
N MET A 124 18.27 8.78 -27.17
CA MET A 124 17.80 8.79 -28.57
C MET A 124 18.63 9.69 -29.49
N ALA A 125 19.63 10.41 -28.96
CA ALA A 125 20.44 11.39 -29.69
C ALA A 125 21.87 10.90 -30.01
N ILE A 126 22.15 9.60 -29.82
CA ILE A 126 23.42 8.93 -30.08
C ILE A 126 23.17 7.79 -31.07
#